data_AF-L9V9X9-F1
#
_entry.id   AF-L9V9X9-F1
#
_cell.length_a   1.000
_cell.length_b   1.000
_cell.length_c   1.000
_cell.angle_alpha   90.00
_cell.angle_beta   90.00
_cell.angle_gamma   90.00
#
_symmetry.space_group_name_H-M   'P 1'
#
loop_
_entity.id
_entity.type
_entity.pdbx_description
1 polymer ?
#
loop_
_entity_poly.entity_id
_entity_poly.type
_entity_poly.pdbx_seq_one_letter_code
_entity_poly.pdbx_strand_id
1 'polypeptide(L)' 'MYEFFDFETLWTDEPDRSQDIPELYHPNGAVFVTSIEAWRKHESFYTPHTVGYEMPPERSFDVDEPWELKLVRSLLE' A
#
# COMPACT_ATOMS: atom_id res chain seq x y z
N MET A 1 10.68 -2.30 -7.26
CA MET A 1 9.22 -2.43 -7.14
C MET A 1 8.79 -3.83 -7.57
N TYR A 2 9.00 -4.23 -8.83
CA TYR A 2 8.73 -5.60 -9.30
C TYR A 2 9.41 -6.72 -8.48
N GLU A 3 10.55 -6.44 -7.85
CA GLU A 3 11.22 -7.40 -6.96
C GLU A 3 10.43 -7.71 -5.67
N PHE A 4 9.65 -6.75 -5.16
CA PHE A 4 9.02 -6.83 -3.83
C PHE A 4 7.50 -6.94 -3.89
N PHE A 5 6.89 -6.85 -5.08
CA PHE A 5 5.45 -6.87 -5.28
C PHE A 5 5.11 -7.86 -6.38
N ASP A 6 4.15 -8.73 -6.08
CA ASP A 6 3.56 -9.61 -7.07
C ASP A 6 2.46 -8.85 -7.84
N PHE A 7 2.71 -8.63 -9.12
CA PHE A 7 1.77 -7.97 -10.03
C PHE A 7 0.93 -8.96 -10.84
N GLU A 8 1.30 -10.23 -10.89
CA GLU A 8 0.65 -11.21 -11.78
C GLU A 8 -0.71 -11.65 -11.22
N THR A 9 -0.86 -11.65 -9.90
CA THR A 9 -2.12 -12.07 -9.24
C THR A 9 -3.33 -11.22 -9.63
N LEU A 10 -3.18 -9.91 -9.82
CA LEU A 10 -4.30 -9.00 -10.12
C LEU A 10 -4.41 -8.59 -11.60
N TRP A 11 -3.34 -8.74 -12.38
CA TRP A 11 -3.26 -8.24 -13.75
C TRP A 11 -3.13 -9.39 -14.76
N THR A 12 -4.18 -10.21 -14.85
CA THR A 12 -4.31 -11.36 -15.76
C THR A 12 -5.56 -11.22 -16.64
N ASP A 13 -5.54 -11.86 -17.82
CA ASP A 13 -6.68 -11.91 -18.75
C ASP A 13 -7.87 -12.72 -18.21
N GLU A 14 -7.62 -13.58 -17.21
CA GLU A 14 -8.62 -14.43 -16.54
C GLU A 14 -8.51 -14.27 -15.00
N PRO A 15 -9.00 -13.17 -14.42
CA PRO A 15 -8.87 -12.93 -12.98
C PRO A 15 -9.81 -13.85 -12.18
N ASP A 16 -9.26 -14.47 -11.14
CA ASP A 16 -10.04 -15.19 -10.14
C ASP A 16 -10.98 -14.23 -9.38
N ARG A 17 -12.02 -14.78 -8.76
CA ARG A 17 -12.90 -13.98 -7.90
C ARG A 17 -12.11 -13.54 -6.66
N SER A 18 -12.44 -12.38 -6.09
CA SER A 18 -11.68 -11.81 -4.97
C SER A 18 -11.64 -12.69 -3.71
N GLN A 19 -12.62 -13.56 -3.49
CA GLN A 19 -12.61 -14.50 -2.36
C GLN A 19 -11.86 -15.81 -2.66
N ASP A 20 -11.42 -16.01 -3.90
CA ASP A 20 -10.69 -17.19 -4.36
C ASP A 20 -9.17 -16.91 -4.49
N ILE A 21 -8.74 -15.65 -4.35
CA ILE A 21 -7.33 -15.23 -4.34
C ILE A 21 -6.75 -15.18 -2.90
N PRO A 22 -5.41 -15.26 -2.72
CA PRO A 22 -4.80 -15.03 -1.42
C PRO A 22 -5.09 -13.63 -0.89
N GLU A 23 -4.98 -13.47 0.43
CA GLU A 23 -5.02 -12.14 1.04
C GLU A 23 -3.81 -11.31 0.57
N LEU A 24 -4.10 -10.10 0.07
CA LEU A 24 -3.10 -9.21 -0.49
C LEU A 24 -3.04 -7.91 0.29
N TYR A 25 -1.84 -7.35 0.38
CA TYR A 25 -1.58 -6.05 1.00
C TYR A 25 -0.84 -5.16 0.01
N HIS A 26 -1.12 -3.87 0.10
CA HIS A 26 -0.44 -2.83 -0.67
C HIS A 26 -0.05 -1.66 0.23
N PRO A 27 1.05 -0.96 -0.06
CA PRO A 27 1.43 0.26 0.65
C PRO A 27 0.43 1.37 0.33
N ASN A 28 -0.17 1.96 1.37
CA ASN A 28 -1.22 2.97 1.27
C ASN A 28 -0.71 4.43 1.23
N GLY A 29 0.58 4.66 0.98
CA GLY A 29 1.15 6.00 0.94
C GLY A 29 1.37 6.69 2.30
N ALA A 30 0.72 6.24 3.38
CA ALA A 30 0.61 7.00 4.62
C ALA A 30 1.92 7.13 5.40
N VAL A 31 2.68 6.03 5.56
CA VAL A 31 3.90 6.02 6.38
C VAL A 31 4.96 5.12 5.74
N PHE A 32 6.15 5.68 5.53
CA PHE A 32 7.36 4.93 5.16
C PHE A 32 8.47 5.25 6.16
N VAL A 33 9.01 4.23 6.82
CA VAL A 33 10.08 4.37 7.80
C VAL A 33 11.27 3.53 7.37
N THR A 34 12.46 4.12 7.44
CA THR A 34 13.73 3.43 7.21
C THR A 34 14.83 4.08 8.05
N SER A 35 15.90 3.35 8.32
CA SER A 35 17.08 3.94 8.95
C SER A 35 17.87 4.77 7.93
N ILE A 36 18.61 5.78 8.39
CA ILE A 36 19.46 6.62 7.52
C ILE A 36 20.50 5.75 6.77
N GLU A 37 21.05 4.74 7.45
CA GLU A 37 22.01 3.81 6.86
C GLU A 37 21.37 2.99 5.73
N ALA A 38 20.20 2.40 5.97
CA ALA A 38 19.50 1.61 4.97
C ALA A 38 19.10 2.48 3.76
N TRP A 39 18.61 3.70 4.00
CA TRP A 39 18.29 4.64 2.92
C TRP A 39 19.51 4.96 2.05
N ARG A 40 20.65 5.29 2.66
CA ARG A 40 21.88 5.60 1.89
C ARG A 40 22.42 4.41 1.12
N LYS A 41 22.19 3.18 1.60
CA LYS A 41 22.66 1.96 0.94
C LYS A 41 21.74 1.52 -0.19
N HIS A 42 20.43 1.60 0.00
CA HIS A 42 19.43 1.01 -0.90
C HIS A 42 18.72 2.05 -1.78
N GLU A 43 18.79 3.33 -1.44
CA GLU A 43 18.11 4.45 -2.13
C GLU A 43 16.61 4.18 -2.34
N SER A 44 15.99 3.45 -1.40
CA SER A 44 14.63 2.94 -1.47
C SER A 44 14.10 2.70 -0.06
N PHE A 45 12.79 2.84 0.12
CA PHE A 45 12.09 2.41 1.33
C PHE A 45 11.75 0.91 1.30
N TYR A 46 11.79 0.29 0.13
CA TYR A 46 11.62 -1.15 -0.04
C TYR A 46 12.98 -1.83 -0.09
N THR A 47 13.16 -2.80 0.81
CA THR A 47 14.36 -3.62 0.97
C THR A 47 13.93 -5.07 1.24
N PRO A 48 14.85 -6.05 1.15
CA PRO A 48 14.56 -7.44 1.52
C PRO A 48 14.12 -7.65 2.99
N HIS A 49 14.23 -6.62 3.85
CA HIS A 49 13.82 -6.67 5.25
C HIS A 49 12.62 -5.75 5.56
N THR A 50 11.95 -5.22 4.54
CA THR A 50 10.76 -4.39 4.73
C THR A 50 9.63 -5.22 5.33
N VAL A 51 8.97 -4.66 6.35
CA VAL A 51 7.79 -5.24 6.98
C VAL A 51 6.61 -4.29 6.82
N GLY A 52 5.39 -4.85 6.69
CA GLY A 52 4.15 -4.08 6.63
C GLY A 52 3.62 -3.74 8.02
N TYR A 53 2.91 -2.62 8.13
CA TYR A 53 2.03 -2.31 9.24
C TYR A 53 0.62 -2.13 8.68
N GLU A 54 -0.29 -3.04 9.01
CA GLU A 54 -1.66 -2.99 8.52
C GLU A 54 -2.41 -1.81 9.13
N MET A 55 -2.95 -0.96 8.26
CA MET A 55 -3.83 0.13 8.63
C MET A 55 -5.26 -0.20 8.20
N PRO A 56 -6.28 0.13 9.02
CA PRO A 56 -7.68 -0.03 8.61
C PRO A 56 -7.97 0.72 7.30
N PRO A 57 -8.86 0.22 6.42
CA PRO A 57 -9.19 0.86 5.16
C PRO A 57 -9.69 2.30 5.33
N GLU A 58 -10.48 2.59 6.36
CA GLU A 58 -10.99 3.93 6.67
C GLU A 58 -9.89 4.94 7.02
N ARG A 59 -8.69 4.46 7.39
CA ARG A 59 -7.50 5.28 7.66
C ARG A 59 -6.49 5.30 6.52
N SER A 60 -6.81 4.68 5.39
CA SER A 60 -5.90 4.46 4.26
C SER A 60 -6.33 5.20 2.99
N PHE A 61 -7.18 6.23 3.12
CA PHE A 61 -7.58 7.09 2.02
C PHE A 61 -6.48 8.10 1.67
N ASP A 62 -6.03 8.09 0.42
CA ASP A 62 -5.31 9.20 -0.19
C ASP A 62 -6.29 10.32 -0.55
N VAL A 63 -5.87 11.57 -0.32
CA VAL A 63 -6.68 12.76 -0.60
C VAL A 63 -5.91 13.61 -1.60
N ASP A 64 -6.20 13.40 -2.87
CA ASP A 64 -5.60 14.10 -4.02
C ASP A 64 -6.47 15.27 -4.49
N GLU A 65 -7.79 15.18 -4.30
CA GLU A 65 -8.78 16.13 -4.79
C GLU A 65 -9.64 16.74 -3.67
N PRO A 66 -10.12 18.00 -3.81
CA PRO A 66 -10.89 18.67 -2.76
C PRO A 66 -12.19 17.98 -2.34
N TRP A 67 -12.78 17.15 -3.20
CA TRP A 67 -14.02 16.42 -2.87
C TRP A 67 -13.75 15.18 -2.01
N GLU A 68 -12.57 14.57 -2.10
CA GLU A 68 -12.17 13.42 -1.28
C GLU A 68 -12.02 13.81 0.19
N LEU A 69 -11.55 15.03 0.46
CA LEU A 69 -11.53 15.58 1.82
C LEU A 69 -12.92 15.62 2.47
N LYS A 70 -13.98 15.83 1.68
CA LYS A 70 -15.37 15.81 2.21
C LYS A 70 -15.78 14.39 2.62
N LEU A 71 -15.37 13.38 1.85
CA LEU A 71 -15.61 11.97 2.16
C LEU A 71 -14.86 11.56 3.43
N VAL A 72 -13.56 11.81 3.51
CA VAL A 72 -12.75 11.44 4.68
C VAL A 72 -13.26 12.12 5.96
N ARG A 73 -13.71 13.38 5.88
CA ARG A 73 -14.32 14.05 7.03
C ARG A 73 -15.57 13.35 7.56
N SER A 74 -16.38 12.73 6.70
CA SER A 74 -17.57 11.99 7.12
C SER A 74 -17.24 10.68 7.86
N LEU A 75 -16.01 10.18 7.74
CA LEU A 75 -15.53 8.99 8.45
C LEU A 75 -15.02 9.30 9.87
N LEU A 76 -14.81 10.58 10.20
CA LEU A 76 -14.27 11.03 11.49
C LEU A 76 -15.36 11.43 12.51
N GLU A 77 -16.63 11.37 12.12
CA GLU A 77 -17.80 11.67 12.96
C GLU A 77 -18.16 10.48 13.87
#